data_AF-T0QEE1-F1
#
_entry.id   AF-T0QEE1-F1
#
_cell.length_a   1.000
_cell.length_b   1.000
_cell.length_c   1.000
_cell.angle_alpha   90.00
_cell.angle_beta   90.00
_cell.angle_gamma   90.00
#
_symmetry.space_group_name_H-M   'P 1'
#
loop_
_entity.id
_entity.type
_entity.pdbx_description
1 polymer ?
#
loop_
_entity_poly.entity_id
_entity_poly.type
_entity_poly.pdbx_seq_one_letter_code
_entity_poly.pdbx_strand_id
1 'polypeptide(L)'
;MLRRNLSAKETLVLPPQYSGRLFKSSFLTVASVVTAAQYELWACCGLTLLVFLTSVNYWRHPVHGWRRNLDMLAVFCGMSYHLYTARFVPSGHHQLVYYGLALQIFVCYFKARSSHDKDAASKWHMTMHLVGNIANCLLYMVI
;
A
#
# COMPACT_ATOMS: atom_id res chain seq x y z
N MET A 1 -5.72 -43.87 17.92
CA MET A 1 -5.68 -42.44 18.29
C MET A 1 -4.68 -41.73 17.39
N LEU A 2 -5.17 -40.90 16.47
CA LEU A 2 -4.53 -39.69 15.92
C LEU A 2 -5.39 -39.22 14.73
N ARG A 3 -6.54 -38.62 15.06
CA ARG A 3 -7.24 -37.74 14.13
C ARG A 3 -6.29 -36.59 13.83
N ARG A 4 -5.58 -36.67 12.70
CA ARG A 4 -5.01 -35.48 12.07
C ARG A 4 -6.21 -34.61 11.70
N ASN A 5 -6.49 -33.61 12.53
CA ASN A 5 -7.47 -32.58 12.27
C ASN A 5 -7.10 -31.92 10.94
N LEU A 6 -7.81 -32.31 9.89
CA LEU A 6 -7.75 -31.69 8.58
C LEU A 6 -8.10 -30.21 8.76
N SER A 7 -7.07 -29.38 8.64
CA SER A 7 -7.05 -28.01 8.15
C SER A 7 -8.32 -27.20 8.43
N ALA A 8 -8.22 -26.25 9.36
CA ALA A 8 -9.01 -25.02 9.23
C ALA A 8 -8.86 -24.55 7.78
N LYS A 9 -9.95 -24.53 7.02
CA LYS A 9 -9.96 -24.14 5.61
C LYS A 9 -9.46 -22.70 5.57
N GLU A 10 -8.28 -22.44 5.02
CA GLU A 10 -7.74 -21.09 4.93
C GLU A 10 -8.70 -20.23 4.11
N THR A 11 -9.48 -19.39 4.78
CA THR A 11 -10.48 -18.56 4.12
C THR A 11 -9.79 -17.35 3.50
N LEU A 12 -9.90 -17.20 2.17
CA LEU A 12 -9.41 -16.02 1.47
C LEU A 12 -10.14 -14.76 1.97
N VAL A 13 -9.38 -13.68 2.18
CA VAL A 13 -9.90 -12.37 2.60
C VAL A 13 -10.74 -11.72 1.48
N LEU A 14 -10.36 -11.97 0.22
CA LEU A 14 -11.10 -11.56 -0.97
C LEU A 14 -11.19 -12.71 -1.98
N PRO A 15 -12.31 -12.80 -2.72
CA PRO A 15 -12.41 -13.65 -3.91
C PRO A 15 -11.27 -13.40 -4.91
N PRO A 16 -10.83 -14.43 -5.66
CA PRO A 16 -9.68 -14.34 -6.58
C PRO A 16 -9.75 -13.20 -7.59
N GLN A 17 -10.93 -12.87 -8.12
CA GLN A 17 -11.07 -11.77 -9.09
C GLN A 17 -10.69 -10.40 -8.49
N TYR A 18 -10.98 -10.18 -7.20
CA TYR A 18 -10.75 -8.92 -6.53
C TYR A 18 -9.35 -8.86 -5.91
N SER A 19 -8.83 -9.99 -5.42
CA SER A 19 -7.43 -10.05 -4.99
C SER A 19 -6.47 -9.90 -6.18
N GLY A 20 -6.80 -10.47 -7.34
CA GLY A 20 -6.01 -10.30 -8.57
C GLY A 20 -5.91 -8.84 -9.02
N ARG A 21 -6.94 -8.02 -8.78
CA ARG A 21 -6.88 -6.56 -8.99
C ARG A 21 -5.85 -5.90 -8.10
N LEU A 22 -5.83 -6.26 -6.81
CA LEU A 22 -4.92 -5.69 -5.83
C LEU A 22 -3.48 -6.15 -6.04
N PHE A 23 -3.30 -7.41 -6.40
CA PHE A 23 -2.00 -7.94 -6.82
C PHE A 23 -1.42 -7.17 -8.01
N LYS A 24 -2.21 -6.94 -9.06
CA LYS A 24 -1.78 -6.17 -10.23
C LYS A 24 -1.49 -4.71 -9.87
N SER A 25 -2.35 -4.08 -9.07
CA SER A 25 -2.15 -2.68 -8.70
C SER A 25 -0.99 -2.46 -7.73
N SER A 26 -0.51 -3.47 -6.99
CA SER A 26 0.73 -3.39 -6.22
C SER A 26 1.96 -3.05 -7.09
N PHE A 27 1.95 -3.41 -8.38
CA PHE A 27 3.04 -3.06 -9.30
C PHE A 27 3.11 -1.56 -9.63
N LEU A 28 2.08 -0.77 -9.33
CA LEU A 28 2.18 0.70 -9.39
C LEU A 28 3.28 1.23 -8.47
N THR A 29 3.61 0.51 -7.39
CA THR A 29 4.69 0.86 -6.46
C THR A 29 6.07 0.83 -7.08
N VAL A 30 6.27 0.10 -8.18
CA VAL A 30 7.55 0.12 -8.92
C VAL A 30 7.87 1.53 -9.42
N ALA A 31 6.87 2.31 -9.88
CA ALA A 31 7.10 3.68 -10.32
C ALA A 31 7.65 4.56 -9.18
N SER A 32 7.11 4.41 -7.97
CA SER A 32 7.62 5.10 -6.78
C SER A 32 9.03 4.66 -6.41
N VAL A 33 9.35 3.35 -6.51
CA VAL A 33 10.72 2.85 -6.27
C VAL A 33 11.72 3.48 -7.25
N VAL A 34 11.39 3.45 -8.55
CA VAL A 34 12.24 4.03 -9.60
C VAL A 34 12.41 5.54 -9.39
N THR A 35 11.31 6.25 -9.10
CA THR A 35 11.36 7.70 -8.87
C THR A 35 12.21 8.03 -7.63
N ALA A 36 12.04 7.32 -6.51
CA ALA A 36 12.86 7.54 -5.32
C ALA A 36 14.36 7.30 -5.60
N ALA A 37 14.69 6.28 -6.40
CA ALA A 37 16.07 6.00 -6.80
C ALA A 37 16.64 7.08 -7.72
N GLN A 38 15.85 7.61 -8.66
CA GLN A 38 16.27 8.69 -9.56
C GLN A 38 16.66 9.98 -8.83
N TYR A 39 15.98 10.27 -7.72
CA TYR A 39 16.26 11.42 -6.85
C TYR A 39 17.18 11.08 -5.66
N GLU A 40 17.82 9.89 -5.68
CA GLU A 40 18.76 9.43 -4.65
C GLU A 40 18.19 9.39 -3.21
N LEU A 41 16.86 9.26 -3.08
CA LEU A 41 16.16 9.17 -1.80
C LEU A 41 16.15 7.72 -1.29
N TRP A 42 17.33 7.21 -0.92
CA TRP A 42 17.54 5.79 -0.63
C TRP A 42 16.66 5.22 0.50
N ALA A 43 16.38 6.02 1.54
CA ALA A 43 15.47 5.59 2.61
C ALA A 43 14.02 5.43 2.11
N CYS A 44 13.53 6.39 1.33
CA CYS A 44 12.23 6.29 0.66
C CYS A 44 12.20 5.10 -0.31
N CYS A 45 13.25 4.93 -1.12
CA CYS A 45 13.40 3.82 -2.05
C CYS A 45 13.32 2.46 -1.35
N GLY A 46 14.10 2.26 -0.28
CA GLY A 46 14.11 1.03 0.49
C GLY A 46 12.76 0.71 1.15
N LEU A 47 12.11 1.69 1.76
CA LEU A 47 10.79 1.50 2.38
C LEU A 47 9.71 1.20 1.34
N THR A 48 9.72 1.92 0.21
CA THR A 48 8.76 1.71 -0.87
C THR A 48 8.98 0.37 -1.57
N LEU A 49 10.23 -0.07 -1.72
CA LEU A 49 10.57 -1.40 -2.21
C LEU A 49 10.09 -2.49 -1.24
N LEU A 50 10.26 -2.28 0.07
CA LEU A 50 9.73 -3.20 1.08
C LEU A 50 8.20 -3.33 0.95
N VAL A 51 7.47 -2.20 0.87
CA VAL A 51 6.01 -2.20 0.65
C VAL A 51 5.64 -2.97 -0.62
N PHE A 52 6.34 -2.75 -1.73
CA PHE A 52 6.09 -3.48 -2.97
C PHE A 52 6.23 -5.00 -2.77
N LEU A 53 7.35 -5.44 -2.18
CA LEU A 53 7.64 -6.85 -1.98
C LEU A 53 6.63 -7.50 -1.02
N THR A 54 6.30 -6.84 0.09
CA THR A 54 5.30 -7.38 1.04
C THR A 54 3.91 -7.44 0.43
N SER A 55 3.54 -6.45 -0.37
CA SER A 55 2.22 -6.34 -0.99
C SER A 55 2.01 -7.43 -2.04
N VAL A 56 2.97 -7.62 -2.95
CA VAL A 56 2.94 -8.71 -3.94
C VAL A 56 2.95 -10.09 -3.25
N ASN A 57 3.77 -10.26 -2.21
CA ASN A 57 3.84 -11.50 -1.44
C ASN A 57 2.53 -11.83 -0.69
N TYR A 58 1.79 -10.81 -0.23
CA TYR A 58 0.50 -10.99 0.42
C TYR A 58 -0.62 -11.25 -0.61
N TRP A 59 -0.79 -10.36 -1.60
CA TRP A 59 -1.92 -10.38 -2.52
C TRP A 59 -1.98 -11.57 -3.47
N ARG A 60 -0.87 -12.30 -3.68
CA ARG A 60 -0.88 -13.58 -4.42
C ARG A 60 -1.77 -14.65 -3.78
N HIS A 61 -1.95 -14.61 -2.46
CA HIS A 61 -2.83 -15.51 -1.71
C HIS A 61 -3.26 -14.84 -0.39
N PRO A 62 -4.28 -13.97 -0.41
CA PRO A 62 -4.61 -13.12 0.73
C PRO A 62 -5.43 -13.90 1.76
N VAL A 63 -4.75 -14.41 2.78
CA VAL A 63 -5.35 -15.06 3.96
C VAL A 63 -4.98 -14.25 5.20
N HIS A 64 -5.80 -14.34 6.25
CA HIS A 64 -5.41 -13.77 7.54
C HIS A 64 -4.15 -14.48 8.06
N GLY A 65 -3.14 -13.71 8.48
CA GLY A 65 -1.89 -14.27 8.97
C GLY A 65 -0.72 -13.29 8.90
N TRP A 66 0.49 -13.82 9.09
CA TRP A 66 1.70 -13.02 9.23
C TRP A 66 2.05 -12.22 7.97
N ARG A 67 1.81 -12.74 6.76
CA ARG A 67 2.07 -12.02 5.49
C ARG A 67 1.28 -10.70 5.42
N ARG A 68 0.03 -10.74 5.87
CA ARG A 68 -0.83 -9.55 5.98
C ARG A 68 -0.28 -8.56 7.00
N ASN A 69 0.14 -9.04 8.16
CA ASN A 69 0.65 -8.18 9.23
C ASN A 69 1.96 -7.51 8.81
N LEU A 70 2.84 -8.24 8.14
CA LEU A 70 4.08 -7.71 7.57
C LEU A 70 3.80 -6.62 6.54
N ASP A 71 2.85 -6.85 5.62
CA ASP A 71 2.45 -5.86 4.61
C ASP A 71 1.87 -4.59 5.24
N MET A 72 0.93 -4.74 6.20
CA MET A 72 0.39 -3.60 6.93
C MET A 72 1.45 -2.84 7.72
N LEU A 73 2.42 -3.54 8.32
CA LEU A 73 3.53 -2.91 9.04
C LEU A 73 4.43 -2.13 8.08
N ALA A 74 4.80 -2.71 6.94
CA ALA A 74 5.60 -2.04 5.91
C ALA A 74 4.90 -0.76 5.42
N VAL A 75 3.60 -0.82 5.13
CA VAL A 75 2.80 0.35 4.72
C VAL A 75 2.74 1.40 5.83
N PHE A 76 2.56 0.99 7.08
CA PHE A 76 2.53 1.91 8.22
C PHE A 76 3.88 2.64 8.42
N CYS A 77 4.99 1.89 8.41
CA CYS A 77 6.33 2.46 8.51
C CYS A 77 6.64 3.38 7.33
N GLY A 78 6.33 2.93 6.11
CA GLY A 78 6.47 3.71 4.90
C GLY A 78 5.69 5.02 4.97
N MET A 79 4.38 4.96 5.22
CA MET A 79 3.52 6.15 5.34
C MET A 79 4.03 7.12 6.41
N SER A 80 4.41 6.62 7.59
CA SER A 80 4.91 7.47 8.68
C SER A 80 6.21 8.18 8.29
N TYR A 81 7.12 7.48 7.62
CA TYR A 81 8.36 8.09 7.13
C TYR A 81 8.08 9.15 6.06
N HIS A 82 7.21 8.87 5.08
CA HIS A 82 6.90 9.85 4.03
C HIS A 82 6.17 11.09 4.59
N LEU A 83 5.29 10.93 5.58
CA LEU A 83 4.68 12.06 6.31
C LEU A 83 5.72 12.89 7.05
N TYR A 84 6.70 12.26 7.70
CA TYR A 84 7.81 12.96 8.34
C TYR A 84 8.64 13.74 7.31
N THR A 85 8.97 13.09 6.20
CA THR A 85 9.79 13.60 5.09
C THR A 85 9.11 14.78 4.38
N ALA A 86 7.77 14.77 4.25
CA ALA A 86 7.01 15.88 3.68
C ALA A 86 7.21 17.23 4.39
N ARG A 87 7.63 17.25 5.66
CA ARG A 87 7.93 18.49 6.40
C ARG A 87 9.15 19.24 5.87
N PHE A 88 10.01 18.58 5.10
CA PHE A 88 11.23 19.15 4.55
C PHE A 88 11.06 19.67 3.12
N VAL A 89 9.89 19.48 2.50
CA VAL A 89 9.59 20.05 1.17
C VAL A 89 9.64 21.59 1.27
N PRO A 90 10.43 22.30 0.44
CA PRO A 90 10.59 23.76 0.59
C PRO A 90 9.31 24.56 0.31
N SER A 91 8.45 24.05 -0.57
CA SER A 91 7.23 24.74 -0.98
C SER A 91 6.02 24.34 -0.14
N GLY A 92 5.46 25.29 0.61
CA GLY A 92 4.25 25.07 1.41
C GLY A 92 3.04 24.61 0.58
N HIS A 93 2.94 25.04 -0.68
CA HIS A 93 1.90 24.55 -1.58
C HIS A 93 2.03 23.04 -1.85
N HIS A 94 3.24 22.57 -2.18
CA HIS A 94 3.51 21.16 -2.42
C HIS A 94 3.32 20.32 -1.15
N GLN A 95 3.67 20.85 0.02
CA GLN A 95 3.36 20.20 1.31
C GLN A 95 1.84 19.99 1.49
N LEU A 96 1.04 21.05 1.27
CA LEU A 96 -0.42 20.97 1.41
C LEU A 96 -1.02 19.97 0.42
N VAL A 97 -0.55 19.96 -0.83
CA VAL A 97 -0.97 18.98 -1.84
C VAL A 97 -0.65 17.56 -1.35
N TYR A 98 0.56 17.31 -0.86
CA TYR A 98 0.95 16.00 -0.35
C TYR A 98 0.08 15.55 0.83
N TYR A 99 -0.16 16.41 1.83
CA TYR A 99 -1.03 16.06 2.95
C TYR A 99 -2.49 15.84 2.54
N GLY A 100 -2.99 16.58 1.54
CA GLY A 100 -4.30 16.35 0.95
C GLY A 100 -4.40 14.96 0.30
N LEU A 101 -3.38 14.55 -0.46
CA LEU A 101 -3.30 13.22 -1.05
C LEU A 101 -3.17 12.13 0.04
N ALA A 102 -2.39 12.38 1.09
CA ALA A 102 -2.27 11.48 2.24
C ALA A 102 -3.62 11.28 2.95
N LEU A 103 -4.39 12.35 3.15
CA LEU A 103 -5.75 12.26 3.69
C LEU A 103 -6.66 11.42 2.77
N GLN A 104 -6.56 11.62 1.45
CA GLN A 104 -7.32 10.85 0.47
C GLN A 104 -6.99 9.34 0.53
N ILE A 105 -5.73 8.97 0.77
CA ILE A 105 -5.31 7.58 1.01
C ILE A 105 -6.04 6.98 2.20
N PHE A 106 -6.11 7.70 3.34
CA PHE A 106 -6.86 7.25 4.51
C PHE A 106 -8.35 7.09 4.21
N VAL A 107 -8.96 8.06 3.51
CA VAL A 107 -10.37 7.96 3.09
C VAL A 107 -10.61 6.72 2.24
N CYS A 108 -9.74 6.46 1.25
CA CYS A 108 -9.81 5.25 0.42
C CYS A 108 -9.68 3.97 1.25
N TYR A 109 -8.73 3.92 2.20
CA TYR A 109 -8.56 2.78 3.10
C TYR A 109 -9.81 2.51 3.95
N PHE A 110 -10.37 3.53 4.58
CA PHE A 110 -11.57 3.38 5.41
C PHE A 110 -12.78 2.95 4.59
N LYS A 111 -13.00 3.55 3.41
CA LYS A 111 -14.07 3.12 2.48
C LYS A 111 -13.89 1.68 2.01
N ALA A 112 -12.66 1.26 1.72
CA ALA A 112 -12.38 -0.13 1.37
C ALA A 112 -12.71 -1.08 2.54
N ARG A 113 -12.42 -0.67 3.77
CA ARG A 113 -12.59 -1.51 4.96
C ARG A 113 -14.04 -1.61 5.45
N SER A 114 -14.82 -0.55 5.27
CA SER A 114 -16.23 -0.46 5.67
C SER A 114 -17.20 -1.00 4.62
N SER A 115 -16.76 -1.18 3.37
CA SER A 115 -17.61 -1.68 2.31
C SER A 115 -17.96 -3.16 2.50
N HIS A 116 -19.26 -3.47 2.43
CA HIS A 116 -19.76 -4.85 2.42
C HIS A 116 -19.58 -5.51 1.04
N ASP A 117 -19.55 -4.71 -0.03
CA ASP A 117 -19.30 -5.18 -1.39
C ASP A 117 -17.79 -5.31 -1.63
N LYS A 118 -17.34 -6.54 -1.95
CA LYS A 118 -15.94 -6.86 -2.20
C LYS A 118 -15.40 -6.23 -3.49
N ASP A 119 -16.26 -5.97 -4.48
CA ASP A 119 -15.85 -5.25 -5.69
C ASP A 119 -15.57 -3.78 -5.36
N ALA A 120 -16.52 -3.09 -4.74
CA ALA A 120 -16.32 -1.71 -4.27
C ALA A 120 -15.11 -1.60 -3.32
N ALA A 121 -14.97 -2.52 -2.36
CA ALA A 121 -13.83 -2.54 -1.43
C ALA A 121 -12.49 -2.61 -2.17
N SER A 122 -12.36 -3.50 -3.15
CA SER A 122 -11.12 -3.64 -3.92
C SER A 122 -10.90 -2.49 -4.90
N LYS A 123 -11.94 -1.83 -5.41
CA LYS A 123 -11.80 -0.57 -6.16
C LYS A 123 -11.24 0.54 -5.27
N TRP A 124 -11.79 0.74 -4.08
CA TRP A 124 -11.28 1.74 -3.13
C TRP A 124 -9.82 1.47 -2.72
N HIS A 125 -9.45 0.21 -2.49
CA HIS A 125 -8.07 -0.17 -2.18
C HIS A 125 -7.13 0.01 -3.39
N MET A 126 -7.59 -0.27 -4.60
CA MET A 126 -6.83 0.02 -5.82
C MET A 126 -6.63 1.53 -6.00
N THR A 127 -7.66 2.35 -5.76
CA THR A 127 -7.55 3.81 -5.77
C THR A 127 -6.55 4.30 -4.73
N MET A 128 -6.52 3.67 -3.54
CA MET A 128 -5.51 3.92 -2.52
C MET A 128 -4.08 3.68 -3.05
N HIS A 129 -3.84 2.57 -3.76
CA HIS A 129 -2.54 2.31 -4.42
C HIS A 129 -2.20 3.39 -5.44
N LEU A 130 -3.16 3.77 -6.29
CA LEU A 130 -2.93 4.79 -7.32
C LEU A 130 -2.57 6.15 -6.71
N VAL A 131 -3.41 6.65 -5.81
CA VAL A 131 -3.20 7.95 -5.15
C VAL A 131 -1.92 7.95 -4.33
N GLY A 132 -1.64 6.87 -3.59
CA GLY A 132 -0.42 6.76 -2.79
C GLY A 132 0.86 6.80 -3.62
N ASN A 133 0.87 6.12 -4.77
CA ASN A 133 2.05 6.15 -5.64
C ASN A 133 2.21 7.49 -6.37
N ILE A 134 1.12 8.15 -6.78
CA ILE A 134 1.18 9.53 -7.29
C ILE A 134 1.73 10.47 -6.22
N ALA A 135 1.23 10.38 -4.98
CA ALA A 135 1.68 11.21 -3.87
C ALA A 135 3.17 11.01 -3.57
N ASN A 136 3.64 9.76 -3.56
CA ASN A 136 5.05 9.44 -3.36
C ASN A 136 5.93 10.02 -4.47
N CYS A 137 5.60 9.80 -5.74
CA CYS A 137 6.38 10.34 -6.85
C CYS A 137 6.45 11.88 -6.79
N LEU A 138 5.32 12.55 -6.53
CA LEU A 138 5.29 14.01 -6.38
C LEU A 138 6.16 14.47 -5.20
N LEU A 139 6.09 13.79 -4.06
CA LEU A 139 6.92 14.11 -2.90
C LEU A 139 8.42 14.03 -3.25
N TYR A 140 8.85 12.98 -3.95
CA TYR A 140 10.25 12.77 -4.29
C TYR A 140 10.80 13.81 -5.26
N MET A 141 9.96 14.32 -6.17
CA MET A 141 10.37 15.30 -7.18
C MET A 141 10.60 16.70 -6.60
N VAL A 142 10.11 16.97 -5.39
CA VAL A 142 10.03 18.33 -4.82
C VAL A 142 10.68 18.47 -3.45
N ILE A 143 11.25 17.38 -2.92
CA ILE A 143 12.03 17.38 -1.70
C ILE A 143 13.52 17.55 -2.01
#